data_AF-A0A7K1AFX9-F1
#
_entry.id   AF-A0A7K1AFX9-F1
#
_cell.length_a   1.000
_cell.length_b   1.000
_cell.length_c   1.000
_cell.angle_alpha   90.00
_cell.angle_beta   90.00
_cell.angle_gamma   90.00
#
_symmetry.space_group_name_H-M   'P 1'
#
loop_
_entity.id
_entity.type
_entity.pdbx_description
1 polymer ?
#
loop_
_entity_poly.entity_id
_entity_poly.type
_entity_poly.pdbx_seq_one_letter_code
_entity_poly.pdbx_strand_id
1 'polypeptide(L)'
;MPQQKRERSSQAIRNVNPFPKLIFLALGPALVLGGLWRLTGSQDNSPAPTPDAIAVVAPSSPQTPVLSARRTPSVLSRETSAVGFEQALRPLGGAVLPGSCAAVSIDGVLSLSDGIDTPVVPASTTKFVVGAVALDVLGPTFTFTTEVKAEISGGVVGSIYLVGGGDPLLSAAWYPKDKKYSKYKQEPATSLEALADAVVAAGVTQINGNIVGDASHFDSELYAPSWPIEFRAIQGGPISALLVNDGLVFGDSS
;
A
#
# COMPACT_ATOMS: atom_id res chain seq x y z
N MET A 1 -46.02 -55.35 11.71
CA MET A 1 -46.61 -54.10 11.20
C MET A 1 -45.88 -53.69 9.93
N PRO A 2 -46.58 -53.17 8.91
CA PRO A 2 -46.20 -53.31 7.51
C PRO A 2 -45.54 -52.05 6.91
N GLN A 3 -44.76 -52.32 5.86
CA GLN A 3 -44.38 -51.48 4.71
C GLN A 3 -45.08 -50.11 4.60
N GLN A 4 -44.32 -49.02 4.72
CA GLN A 4 -44.76 -47.67 4.34
C GLN A 4 -44.11 -47.27 3.02
N LYS A 5 -44.92 -47.41 1.97
CA LYS A 5 -44.69 -47.08 0.56
C LYS A 5 -44.34 -45.59 0.39
N ARG A 6 -43.14 -45.25 -0.08
CA ARG A 6 -42.81 -43.88 -0.53
C ARG A 6 -43.37 -43.67 -1.94
N GLU A 7 -44.46 -42.92 -2.03
CA GLU A 7 -44.96 -42.40 -3.31
C GLU A 7 -44.05 -41.27 -3.81
N ARG A 8 -43.49 -41.44 -5.01
CA ARG A 8 -42.84 -40.36 -5.75
C ARG A 8 -43.93 -39.50 -6.39
N SER A 9 -44.13 -38.29 -5.85
CA SER A 9 -44.95 -37.25 -6.49
C SER A 9 -44.17 -36.66 -7.66
N SER A 10 -44.66 -36.89 -8.87
CA SER A 10 -44.13 -36.31 -10.12
C SER A 10 -44.72 -34.91 -10.29
N GLN A 11 -43.95 -33.87 -9.99
CA GLN A 11 -44.34 -32.48 -10.27
C GLN A 11 -44.06 -32.16 -11.74
N ALA A 12 -45.13 -32.07 -12.53
CA ALA A 12 -45.10 -31.58 -13.90
C ALA A 12 -44.71 -30.09 -13.92
N ILE A 13 -43.52 -29.79 -14.45
CA ILE A 13 -43.06 -28.42 -14.68
C ILE A 13 -43.89 -27.85 -15.85
N ARG A 14 -44.82 -26.94 -15.54
CA ARG A 14 -45.52 -26.14 -16.55
C ARG A 14 -44.55 -25.13 -17.15
N ASN A 15 -44.19 -25.30 -18.42
CA ASN A 15 -43.48 -24.28 -19.21
C ASN A 15 -44.38 -23.05 -19.38
N VAL A 16 -44.15 -22.02 -18.55
CA VAL A 16 -44.78 -20.71 -18.71
C VAL A 16 -43.89 -19.88 -19.63
N ASN A 17 -44.41 -19.55 -20.81
CA ASN A 17 -43.71 -18.79 -21.84
C ASN A 17 -43.27 -17.41 -21.29
N PRO A 18 -41.98 -17.05 -21.28
CA PRO A 18 -41.49 -15.83 -20.61
C PRO A 18 -41.72 -14.54 -21.42
N PHE A 19 -42.16 -14.66 -22.67
CA PHE A 19 -42.38 -13.55 -23.60
C PHE A 19 -43.30 -12.41 -23.10
N PRO A 20 -44.46 -12.64 -22.45
CA PRO A 20 -45.31 -11.54 -22.01
C PRO A 20 -44.68 -10.73 -20.88
N LYS A 21 -43.84 -11.33 -20.03
CA LYS A 21 -43.11 -10.62 -18.97
C LYS A 21 -42.00 -9.73 -19.53
N LEU A 22 -41.33 -10.18 -20.59
CA LEU A 22 -40.28 -9.40 -21.26
C LEU A 22 -40.86 -8.20 -22.03
N ILE A 23 -42.04 -8.35 -22.63
CA ILE A 23 -42.74 -7.26 -23.34
C ILE A 23 -43.12 -6.13 -22.37
N PHE A 24 -43.66 -6.46 -21.19
CA PHE A 24 -44.00 -5.46 -20.17
C PHE A 24 -42.76 -4.77 -19.58
N LEU A 25 -41.66 -5.50 -19.38
CA LEU A 25 -40.41 -4.93 -18.87
C LEU A 25 -39.75 -3.96 -19.86
N ALA A 26 -39.96 -4.14 -21.17
CA ALA A 26 -39.37 -3.31 -22.21
C ALA A 26 -40.23 -2.08 -22.59
N LEU A 27 -41.56 -2.22 -22.62
CA LEU A 27 -42.46 -1.14 -23.05
C LEU A 27 -42.61 -0.01 -22.01
N GLY A 28 -42.56 -0.34 -20.71
CA GLY A 28 -42.67 0.64 -19.64
C GLY A 28 -41.57 1.71 -19.69
N PRO A 29 -40.29 1.32 -19.68
CA PRO A 29 -39.18 2.27 -19.78
C PRO A 29 -39.17 3.06 -21.09
N ALA A 30 -39.54 2.44 -22.21
CA ALA A 30 -39.56 3.10 -23.52
C ALA A 30 -40.59 4.24 -23.60
N LEU A 31 -41.78 4.05 -23.00
CA LEU A 31 -42.80 5.10 -22.95
C LEU A 31 -42.40 6.25 -22.02
N VAL A 32 -41.77 5.95 -20.87
CA VAL A 32 -41.27 6.98 -19.95
C VAL A 32 -40.14 7.79 -20.60
N LEU A 33 -39.18 7.13 -21.26
CA LEU A 33 -38.10 7.80 -21.97
C LEU A 33 -38.62 8.61 -23.17
N GLY A 34 -39.61 8.11 -23.90
CA GLY A 34 -40.27 8.84 -24.99
C GLY A 34 -41.04 10.08 -24.51
N GLY A 35 -41.70 10.00 -23.36
CA GLY A 35 -42.37 11.13 -22.72
C GLY A 35 -41.38 12.20 -22.24
N LEU A 36 -40.27 11.79 -21.62
CA LEU A 36 -39.19 12.69 -21.21
C LEU A 36 -38.52 13.38 -22.40
N TRP A 37 -38.28 12.67 -23.51
CA TRP A 37 -37.69 13.25 -24.72
C TRP A 37 -38.60 14.32 -25.36
N ARG A 38 -39.92 14.12 -25.33
CA ARG A 38 -40.90 15.13 -25.78
C ARG A 38 -40.89 16.39 -24.90
N LEU A 39 -40.66 16.25 -23.59
CA LEU A 39 -40.57 17.37 -22.66
C LEU A 39 -39.25 18.14 -22.80
N THR A 40 -38.13 17.47 -23.11
CA THR A 40 -36.83 18.12 -23.32
C THR A 40 -36.66 18.73 -24.72
N GLY A 41 -37.51 18.37 -25.68
CA GLY A 41 -37.52 18.91 -27.04
C GLY A 41 -38.24 20.26 -27.20
N SER A 42 -38.75 20.86 -26.12
CA SER A 42 -39.31 22.22 -26.12
C SER A 42 -38.21 23.26 -26.35
N GLN A 43 -37.91 23.57 -27.61
CA GLN A 43 -37.05 24.70 -27.95
C GLN A 43 -37.80 26.02 -27.71
N ASP A 44 -37.22 26.88 -26.89
CA ASP A 44 -37.68 28.26 -26.69
C ASP A 44 -37.49 29.04 -28.00
N ASN A 45 -38.58 29.27 -28.74
CA ASN A 45 -38.59 30.07 -29.97
C ASN A 45 -38.75 31.58 -29.67
N SER A 46 -38.27 32.02 -28.51
CA SER A 46 -38.28 33.44 -28.17
C SER A 46 -37.30 34.20 -29.07
N PRO A 47 -37.63 35.41 -29.57
CA PRO A 47 -36.68 36.21 -30.34
C PRO A 47 -35.43 36.50 -29.49
N ALA A 48 -34.25 36.48 -30.11
CA ALA A 48 -33.02 36.82 -29.40
C ALA A 48 -33.14 38.25 -28.82
N PRO A 49 -32.71 38.47 -27.56
CA PRO A 49 -32.65 39.82 -27.01
C PRO A 49 -31.70 40.67 -27.85
N THR A 50 -32.03 41.95 -28.03
CA THR A 50 -31.16 42.92 -28.70
C THR A 50 -29.78 42.94 -28.03
N PRO A 51 -28.66 42.83 -28.77
CA PRO A 51 -27.33 42.87 -28.17
C PRO A 51 -27.11 44.18 -27.39
N ASP A 52 -26.68 44.09 -26.14
CA ASP A 52 -26.26 45.26 -25.38
C ASP A 52 -25.10 45.95 -26.12
N ALA A 53 -25.17 47.28 -26.21
CA ALA A 53 -24.10 48.07 -26.82
C ALA A 53 -22.80 47.84 -26.04
N ILE A 54 -21.75 47.36 -26.73
CA ILE A 54 -20.44 47.15 -26.12
C ILE A 54 -19.91 48.52 -25.69
N ALA A 55 -19.84 48.74 -24.38
CA ALA A 55 -19.23 49.94 -23.83
C ALA A 55 -17.76 50.00 -24.23
N VAL A 56 -17.38 51.03 -24.99
CA VAL A 56 -15.98 51.30 -25.35
C VAL A 56 -15.27 51.79 -24.09
N VAL A 57 -14.43 50.94 -23.51
CA VAL A 57 -13.58 51.31 -22.36
C VAL A 57 -12.44 52.19 -22.87
N ALA A 58 -12.35 53.43 -22.37
CA ALA A 58 -11.27 54.35 -22.71
C ALA A 58 -9.89 53.78 -22.29
N PRO A 59 -8.80 54.07 -23.03
CA PRO A 59 -7.48 53.56 -22.69
C PRO A 59 -7.02 54.14 -21.35
N SER A 60 -6.95 53.29 -20.32
CA SER A 60 -6.44 53.67 -19.01
C SER A 60 -4.91 53.60 -19.01
N SER A 61 -4.26 54.71 -18.67
CA SER A 61 -2.83 54.71 -18.41
C SER A 61 -2.54 53.91 -17.13
N PRO A 62 -1.64 52.92 -17.16
CA PRO A 62 -1.39 52.06 -16.00
C PRO A 62 -0.88 52.89 -14.82
N GLN A 63 -1.71 52.99 -13.78
CA GLN A 63 -1.46 53.83 -12.59
C GLN A 63 -0.40 53.26 -11.64
N THR A 64 -0.05 51.98 -11.80
CA THR A 64 0.90 51.31 -10.92
C THR A 64 2.31 51.43 -11.49
N PRO A 65 3.28 52.05 -10.80
CA PRO A 65 4.67 52.11 -11.27
C PRO A 65 5.25 50.72 -11.57
N VAL A 66 6.18 50.64 -12.53
CA VAL A 66 6.79 49.35 -12.96
C VAL A 66 7.49 48.64 -11.79
N LEU A 67 8.09 49.39 -10.87
CA LEU A 67 8.77 48.86 -9.68
C LEU A 67 7.87 48.72 -8.43
N SER A 68 6.55 48.66 -8.60
CA SER A 68 5.63 48.50 -7.45
C SER A 68 5.54 47.05 -6.98
N ALA A 69 5.67 46.81 -5.67
CA ALA A 69 5.43 45.51 -5.05
C ALA A 69 4.00 44.95 -5.31
N ARG A 70 3.02 45.80 -5.65
CA ARG A 70 1.67 45.36 -6.07
C ARG A 70 1.66 44.62 -7.40
N ARG A 71 2.72 44.73 -8.22
CA ARG A 71 2.89 43.99 -9.47
C ARG A 71 3.47 42.59 -9.24
N THR A 72 3.95 42.28 -8.04
CA THR A 72 4.47 40.96 -7.65
C THR A 72 3.82 40.48 -6.33
N PRO A 73 2.48 40.37 -6.27
CA PRO A 73 1.76 40.08 -5.04
C PRO A 73 2.15 38.72 -4.42
N SER A 74 2.54 37.74 -5.23
CA SER A 74 3.01 36.43 -4.77
C SER A 74 4.35 36.50 -4.04
N VAL A 75 5.29 37.31 -4.52
CA VAL A 75 6.61 37.49 -3.89
C VAL A 75 6.45 38.19 -2.55
N LEU A 76 5.70 39.30 -2.53
CA LEU A 76 5.43 40.04 -1.30
C LEU A 76 4.70 39.16 -0.28
N SER A 77 3.66 38.42 -0.71
CA SER A 77 2.94 37.50 0.17
C SER A 77 3.86 36.41 0.74
N ARG A 78 4.76 35.84 -0.07
CA ARG A 78 5.70 34.81 0.37
C ARG A 78 6.68 35.38 1.40
N GLU A 79 7.24 36.56 1.16
CA GLU A 79 8.15 37.23 2.10
C GLU A 79 7.45 37.57 3.42
N THR A 80 6.25 38.17 3.37
CA THR A 80 5.51 38.50 4.59
C THR A 80 5.12 37.25 5.38
N SER A 81 4.75 36.17 4.69
CA SER A 81 4.42 34.90 5.34
C SER A 81 5.66 34.24 5.93
N ALA A 82 6.82 34.31 5.27
CA ALA A 82 8.08 33.79 5.80
C ALA A 82 8.50 34.52 7.08
N VAL A 83 8.46 35.86 7.08
CA VAL A 83 8.75 36.67 8.28
C VAL A 83 7.76 36.36 9.41
N GLY A 84 6.46 36.30 9.11
CA GLY A 84 5.44 35.95 10.09
C GLY A 84 5.64 34.54 10.67
N PHE A 85 6.04 33.59 9.83
CA PHE A 85 6.32 32.21 10.23
C PHE A 85 7.57 32.12 11.12
N GLU A 86 8.67 32.77 10.74
CA GLU A 86 9.87 32.83 11.59
C GLU A 86 9.57 33.45 12.96
N GLN A 87 8.78 34.53 12.99
CA GLN A 87 8.32 35.13 14.24
C GLN A 87 7.49 34.15 15.09
N ALA A 88 6.64 33.35 14.46
CA ALA A 88 5.85 32.32 15.14
C ALA A 88 6.72 31.16 15.67
N LEU A 89 7.87 30.88 15.05
CA LEU A 89 8.82 29.86 15.49
C LEU A 89 9.74 30.33 16.62
N ARG A 90 9.95 31.64 16.80
CA ARG A 90 10.83 32.18 17.85
C ARG A 90 10.59 31.61 19.27
N PRO A 91 9.34 31.44 19.74
CA PRO A 91 9.08 30.86 21.06
C PRO A 91 9.53 29.40 21.21
N LEU A 92 9.73 28.69 20.09
CA LEU A 92 10.23 27.32 20.07
C LEU A 92 11.76 27.25 20.11
N GLY A 93 12.46 28.36 19.82
CA GLY A 93 13.91 28.44 19.93
C GLY A 93 14.35 28.39 21.40
N GLY A 94 15.16 27.40 21.76
CA GLY A 94 15.57 27.14 23.14
C GLY A 94 14.55 26.36 23.96
N ALA A 95 13.42 25.96 23.36
CA ALA A 95 12.42 25.09 24.01
C ALA A 95 12.81 23.60 23.91
N VAL A 96 13.83 23.28 23.09
CA VAL A 96 14.32 21.91 22.95
C VAL A 96 15.09 21.50 24.20
N LEU A 97 14.73 20.34 24.76
CA LEU A 97 15.38 19.80 25.94
C LEU A 97 16.85 19.42 25.64
N PRO A 98 17.74 19.48 26.64
CA PRO A 98 19.09 18.97 26.49
C PRO A 98 19.11 17.52 26.00
N GLY A 99 19.88 17.23 24.96
CA GLY A 99 19.94 15.90 24.33
C GLY A 99 18.89 15.67 23.24
N SER A 100 18.10 16.68 22.89
CA SER A 100 17.16 16.68 21.76
C SER A 100 17.60 17.69 20.70
N CYS A 101 16.97 17.64 19.52
CA CYS A 101 17.18 18.61 18.44
C CYS A 101 15.85 18.93 17.74
N ALA A 102 15.74 20.13 17.17
CA ALA A 102 14.67 20.51 16.28
C ALA A 102 15.20 21.33 15.10
N ALA A 103 14.69 21.04 13.91
CA ALA A 103 14.96 21.80 12.69
C ALA A 103 13.65 22.00 11.92
N VAL A 104 13.43 23.21 11.41
CA VAL A 104 12.33 23.51 10.49
C VAL A 104 12.92 24.14 9.25
N SER A 105 12.65 23.53 8.09
CA SER A 105 13.08 24.02 6.79
C SER A 105 11.88 24.18 5.87
N ILE A 106 11.82 25.31 5.16
CA ILE A 106 10.82 25.59 4.12
C ILE A 106 11.56 25.81 2.81
N ASP A 107 11.21 25.03 1.79
CA ASP A 107 11.83 25.12 0.46
C ASP A 107 13.38 25.07 0.48
N GLY A 108 13.93 24.32 1.44
CA GLY A 108 15.38 24.19 1.64
C GLY A 108 16.01 25.30 2.48
N VAL A 109 15.25 26.32 2.91
CA VAL A 109 15.72 27.38 3.80
C VAL A 109 15.44 27.00 5.25
N LEU A 110 16.50 26.90 6.06
CA LEU A 110 16.42 26.60 7.48
C LEU A 110 15.87 27.81 8.26
N SER A 111 14.63 27.70 8.75
CA SER A 111 13.92 28.78 9.49
C SER A 111 14.01 28.63 11.01
N LEU A 112 14.25 27.42 11.52
CA LEU A 112 14.55 27.15 12.93
C LEU A 112 15.61 26.06 12.99
N SER A 113 16.60 26.26 13.85
CA SER A 113 17.57 25.24 14.23
C SER A 113 17.85 25.36 15.71
N ASP A 114 17.64 24.28 16.45
CA ASP A 114 17.96 24.18 17.86
C ASP A 114 18.58 22.81 18.13
N GLY A 115 19.82 22.78 18.62
CA GLY A 115 20.56 21.55 18.88
C GLY A 115 20.84 20.67 17.65
N ILE A 116 20.80 21.20 16.41
CA ILE A 116 20.86 20.39 15.18
C ILE A 116 22.15 19.58 14.98
N ASP A 117 23.27 20.00 15.59
CA ASP A 117 24.54 19.28 15.57
C ASP A 117 24.67 18.25 16.71
N THR A 118 23.64 18.13 17.56
CA THR A 118 23.62 17.18 18.68
C THR A 118 23.31 15.78 18.15
N PRO A 119 24.17 14.78 18.40
CA PRO A 119 23.85 13.40 18.08
C PRO A 119 22.64 12.94 18.91
N VAL A 120 21.58 12.50 18.23
CA VAL A 120 20.36 11.97 18.86
C VAL A 120 20.09 10.55 18.38
N VAL A 121 19.26 9.81 19.12
CA VAL A 121 18.78 8.49 18.68
C VAL A 121 17.77 8.70 17.55
N PRO A 122 18.05 8.29 16.31
CA PRO A 122 17.18 8.53 15.15
C PRO A 122 15.85 7.72 15.20
N ALA A 123 15.81 6.66 16.00
CA ALA A 123 14.69 5.70 16.01
C ALA A 123 14.36 5.23 14.59
N SER A 124 13.09 5.27 14.18
CA SER A 124 12.70 4.80 12.84
C SER A 124 13.12 5.72 11.69
N THR A 125 13.65 6.92 11.93
CA THR A 125 14.17 7.76 10.83
C THR A 125 15.44 7.17 10.22
N THR A 126 16.14 6.26 10.91
CA THR A 126 17.22 5.44 10.32
C THR A 126 16.79 4.70 9.06
N LYS A 127 15.50 4.36 8.93
CA LYS A 127 14.96 3.69 7.75
C LYS A 127 15.12 4.51 6.46
N PHE A 128 15.22 5.84 6.55
CA PHE A 128 15.50 6.68 5.38
C PHE A 128 16.90 6.42 4.84
N VAL A 129 17.91 6.37 5.71
CA VAL A 129 19.29 6.10 5.31
C VAL A 129 19.42 4.67 4.78
N VAL A 130 18.85 3.68 5.50
CA VAL A 130 18.87 2.27 5.06
C VAL A 130 18.16 2.10 3.72
N GLY A 131 17.00 2.73 3.53
CA GLY A 131 16.26 2.67 2.27
C GLY A 131 17.00 3.32 1.10
N ALA A 132 17.64 4.47 1.32
CA ALA A 132 18.45 5.14 0.30
C ALA A 132 19.64 4.27 -0.12
N VAL A 133 20.37 3.70 0.85
CA VAL A 133 21.52 2.81 0.58
C VAL A 133 21.06 1.51 -0.10
N ALA A 134 19.94 0.92 0.31
CA ALA A 134 19.41 -0.28 -0.33
C ALA A 134 19.05 -0.01 -1.80
N LEU A 135 18.43 1.13 -2.11
CA LEU A 135 18.12 1.51 -3.49
C LEU A 135 19.38 1.77 -4.32
N ASP A 136 20.42 2.36 -3.75
CA ASP A 136 21.69 2.64 -4.43
C ASP A 136 22.48 1.35 -4.71
N VAL A 137 22.57 0.46 -3.72
CA VAL A 137 23.38 -0.77 -3.79
C VAL A 137 22.66 -1.91 -4.52
N LEU A 138 21.39 -2.16 -4.19
CA LEU A 138 20.63 -3.28 -4.75
C LEU A 138 19.88 -2.89 -6.03
N GLY A 139 19.51 -1.62 -6.15
CA GLY A 139 18.64 -1.12 -7.21
C GLY A 139 17.14 -1.30 -6.90
N PRO A 140 16.27 -0.54 -7.59
CA PRO A 140 14.83 -0.54 -7.33
C PRO A 140 14.11 -1.81 -7.82
N THR A 141 14.78 -2.66 -8.60
CA THR A 141 14.23 -3.90 -9.17
C THR A 141 14.79 -5.15 -8.48
N PHE A 142 15.56 -4.99 -7.40
CA PHE A 142 16.08 -6.13 -6.66
C PHE A 142 14.97 -6.97 -6.06
N THR A 143 15.13 -8.29 -6.12
CA THR A 143 14.22 -9.26 -5.54
C THR A 143 15.02 -10.27 -4.73
N PHE A 144 14.66 -10.43 -3.46
CA PHE A 144 15.17 -11.54 -2.66
C PHE A 144 14.76 -12.87 -3.31
N THR A 145 15.61 -13.88 -3.20
CA THR A 145 15.40 -15.19 -3.80
C THR A 145 15.41 -16.26 -2.72
N THR A 146 14.39 -17.11 -2.71
CA THR A 146 14.34 -18.31 -1.90
C THR A 146 14.26 -19.51 -2.85
N GLU A 147 15.15 -20.47 -2.68
CA GLU A 147 15.30 -21.60 -3.61
C GLU A 147 15.05 -22.92 -2.90
N VAL A 148 14.62 -23.93 -3.67
CA VAL A 148 14.66 -25.33 -3.23
C VAL A 148 15.67 -26.08 -4.08
N LYS A 149 16.65 -26.72 -3.44
CA LYS A 149 17.72 -27.48 -4.10
C LYS A 149 17.64 -28.96 -3.71
N ALA A 150 17.61 -29.83 -4.71
CA ALA A 150 17.69 -31.27 -4.54
C ALA A 150 18.23 -31.93 -5.81
N GLU A 151 18.81 -33.12 -5.65
CA GLU A 151 19.10 -34.03 -6.76
C GLU A 151 17.96 -35.04 -6.87
N ILE A 152 17.29 -35.07 -8.03
CA ILE A 152 16.12 -35.91 -8.29
C ILE A 152 16.56 -37.13 -9.12
N SER A 153 16.34 -38.33 -8.59
CA SER A 153 16.61 -39.60 -9.28
C SER A 153 15.36 -40.47 -9.29
N GLY A 154 14.71 -40.58 -10.46
CA GLY A 154 13.50 -41.40 -10.61
C GLY A 154 12.32 -40.94 -9.75
N GLY A 155 12.24 -39.64 -9.46
CA GLY A 155 11.24 -39.04 -8.57
C GLY A 155 11.56 -39.13 -7.08
N VAL A 156 12.65 -39.80 -6.72
CA VAL A 156 13.14 -39.86 -5.34
C VAL A 156 14.27 -38.84 -5.17
N VAL A 157 14.23 -38.07 -4.09
CA VAL A 157 15.35 -37.23 -3.66
C VAL A 157 15.97 -37.79 -2.38
N GLY A 158 17.28 -37.58 -2.23
CA GLY A 158 17.95 -37.78 -0.95
C GLY A 158 17.54 -36.68 0.03
N SER A 159 18.46 -35.78 0.35
CA SER A 159 18.13 -34.56 1.08
C SER A 159 17.66 -33.45 0.13
N ILE A 160 16.78 -32.60 0.64
CA ILE A 160 16.27 -31.40 -0.03
C ILE A 160 16.55 -30.19 0.85
N TYR A 161 16.95 -29.08 0.23
CA TYR A 161 17.40 -27.87 0.91
C TYR A 161 16.48 -26.70 0.53
N LEU A 162 15.87 -26.07 1.52
CA LEU A 162 15.20 -24.78 1.37
C LEU A 162 16.22 -23.69 1.70
N VAL A 163 16.73 -23.02 0.67
CA VAL A 163 17.81 -22.04 0.77
C VAL A 163 17.22 -20.64 0.80
N GLY A 164 17.35 -19.96 1.93
CA GLY A 164 16.86 -18.59 2.11
C GLY A 164 17.88 -17.56 1.65
N GLY A 165 17.44 -16.58 0.85
CA GLY A 165 18.24 -15.43 0.43
C GLY A 165 17.88 -14.14 1.15
N GLY A 166 17.09 -14.18 2.21
CA GLY A 166 16.67 -13.02 3.00
C GLY A 166 15.30 -12.44 2.65
N ASP A 167 14.43 -13.20 1.99
CA ASP A 167 13.05 -12.76 1.69
C ASP A 167 12.26 -12.53 3.00
N PRO A 168 11.90 -11.28 3.34
CA PRO A 168 11.18 -10.98 4.58
C PRO A 168 9.67 -11.24 4.44
N LEU A 169 9.19 -11.67 3.28
CA LEU A 169 7.77 -11.86 2.96
C LEU A 169 7.40 -13.33 2.73
N LEU A 170 8.32 -14.27 2.99
CA LEU A 170 8.05 -15.70 2.88
C LEU A 170 7.05 -16.15 3.94
N SER A 171 5.88 -16.61 3.49
CA SER A 171 4.75 -16.89 4.37
C SER A 171 4.00 -18.15 3.95
N ALA A 172 3.53 -18.90 4.95
CA ALA A 172 2.68 -20.07 4.79
C ALA A 172 1.20 -19.66 4.70
N ALA A 173 0.36 -20.52 4.11
CA ALA A 173 -1.06 -20.24 3.88
C ALA A 173 -1.88 -20.03 5.15
N TRP A 174 -1.46 -20.65 6.27
CA TRP A 174 -2.10 -20.44 7.57
C TRP A 174 -1.77 -19.07 8.15
N TYR A 175 -0.68 -18.44 7.70
CA TYR A 175 -0.20 -17.21 8.27
C TYR A 175 -1.25 -16.11 8.07
N PRO A 176 -1.70 -15.46 9.16
CA PRO A 176 -2.78 -14.51 9.14
C PRO A 176 -2.53 -13.37 8.15
N LYS A 177 -3.43 -13.27 7.18
CA LYS A 177 -3.49 -12.12 6.26
C LYS A 177 -4.28 -10.96 6.86
N ASP A 178 -4.75 -11.09 8.08
CA ASP A 178 -5.53 -10.09 8.82
C ASP A 178 -4.74 -9.55 10.02
N LYS A 179 -5.30 -8.56 10.71
CA LYS A 179 -4.57 -7.83 11.75
C LYS A 179 -4.40 -8.60 13.08
N LYS A 180 -4.73 -9.89 13.10
CA LYS A 180 -4.79 -10.67 14.35
C LYS A 180 -3.40 -10.85 14.96
N TYR A 181 -2.35 -10.92 14.14
CA TYR A 181 -0.98 -11.16 14.58
C TYR A 181 0.02 -10.11 14.09
N SER A 182 -0.34 -9.32 13.06
CA SER A 182 0.42 -8.16 12.64
C SER A 182 -0.50 -6.94 12.60
N LYS A 183 0.01 -5.77 13.04
CA LYS A 183 -0.73 -4.50 12.95
C LYS A 183 -1.09 -4.14 11.50
N TYR A 184 -0.33 -4.67 10.55
CA TYR A 184 -0.43 -4.39 9.12
C TYR A 184 -0.74 -5.67 8.35
N LYS A 185 -1.49 -5.52 7.26
CA LYS A 185 -1.75 -6.63 6.35
C LYS A 185 -0.43 -7.00 5.67
N GLN A 186 -0.01 -8.26 5.75
CA GLN A 186 1.11 -8.74 4.95
C GLN A 186 0.66 -8.88 3.49
N GLU A 187 0.91 -7.84 2.70
CA GLU A 187 0.73 -7.86 1.25
C GLU A 187 1.81 -6.99 0.59
N PRO A 188 2.54 -7.50 -0.42
CA PRO A 188 2.47 -8.87 -0.96
C PRO A 188 3.14 -9.91 -0.01
N ALA A 189 2.86 -11.19 -0.24
CA ALA A 189 3.50 -12.31 0.46
C ALA A 189 4.03 -13.34 -0.55
N THR A 190 5.22 -13.89 -0.30
CA THR A 190 5.81 -15.00 -1.06
C THR A 190 5.29 -16.32 -0.48
N SER A 191 4.59 -17.13 -1.28
CA SER A 191 3.98 -18.37 -0.78
C SER A 191 5.00 -19.49 -0.62
N LEU A 192 5.09 -20.04 0.60
CA LEU A 192 5.87 -21.24 0.87
C LEU A 192 5.27 -22.48 0.19
N GLU A 193 3.94 -22.58 0.11
CA GLU A 193 3.25 -23.67 -0.57
C GLU A 193 3.54 -23.68 -2.06
N ALA A 194 3.70 -22.52 -2.70
CA ALA A 194 4.09 -22.44 -4.11
C ALA A 194 5.48 -23.08 -4.36
N LEU A 195 6.41 -22.98 -3.41
CA LEU A 195 7.70 -23.69 -3.49
C LEU A 195 7.50 -25.20 -3.36
N ALA A 196 6.63 -25.65 -2.45
CA ALA A 196 6.30 -27.07 -2.32
C ALA A 196 5.62 -27.64 -3.57
N ASP A 197 4.68 -26.90 -4.16
CA ASP A 197 4.02 -27.26 -5.42
C ASP A 197 5.03 -27.35 -6.56
N ALA A 198 6.01 -26.44 -6.62
CA ALA A 198 7.08 -26.48 -7.61
C ALA A 198 7.98 -27.73 -7.45
N VAL A 199 8.24 -28.17 -6.22
CA VAL A 199 8.98 -29.42 -5.94
C VAL A 199 8.22 -30.64 -6.47
N VAL A 200 6.90 -30.69 -6.24
CA VAL A 200 6.05 -31.76 -6.79
C VAL A 200 6.02 -31.71 -8.32
N ALA A 201 5.86 -30.52 -8.89
CA ALA A 201 5.85 -30.31 -10.34
C ALA A 201 7.19 -30.68 -11.00
N ALA A 202 8.31 -30.58 -10.28
CA ALA A 202 9.63 -31.04 -10.72
C ALA A 202 9.76 -32.58 -10.72
N GLY A 203 8.73 -33.32 -10.29
CA GLY A 203 8.65 -34.78 -10.35
C GLY A 203 9.06 -35.48 -9.05
N VAL A 204 9.27 -34.75 -7.95
CA VAL A 204 9.57 -35.35 -6.64
C VAL A 204 8.31 -36.01 -6.07
N THR A 205 8.40 -37.31 -5.80
CA THR A 205 7.34 -38.13 -5.20
C THR A 205 7.73 -38.67 -3.83
N GLN A 206 9.02 -38.72 -3.51
CA GLN A 206 9.54 -39.26 -2.25
C GLN A 206 10.83 -38.56 -1.83
N ILE A 207 10.95 -38.26 -0.53
CA ILE A 207 12.16 -37.73 0.11
C ILE A 207 12.71 -38.83 1.04
N ASN A 208 13.90 -39.36 0.74
CA ASN A 208 14.55 -40.43 1.51
C ASN A 208 15.65 -39.93 2.45
N GLY A 209 15.93 -38.62 2.44
CA GLY A 209 16.88 -37.96 3.33
C GLY A 209 16.21 -36.88 4.17
N ASN A 210 16.98 -35.82 4.43
CA ASN A 210 16.55 -34.72 5.31
C ASN A 210 15.87 -33.60 4.52
N ILE A 211 14.96 -32.89 5.18
CA ILE A 211 14.49 -31.58 4.75
C ILE A 211 15.28 -30.55 5.55
N VAL A 212 16.13 -29.77 4.89
CA VAL A 212 17.10 -28.88 5.55
C VAL A 212 16.77 -27.43 5.19
N GLY A 213 16.58 -26.60 6.21
CA GLY A 213 16.57 -25.14 6.04
C GLY A 213 18.00 -24.60 6.04
N ASP A 214 18.39 -23.91 4.98
CA ASP A 214 19.69 -23.27 4.84
C ASP A 214 19.52 -21.75 4.94
N ALA A 215 19.99 -21.20 6.06
CA ALA A 215 20.01 -19.77 6.35
C ALA A 215 21.42 -19.16 6.26
N SER A 216 22.40 -19.88 5.68
CA SER A 216 23.82 -19.50 5.70
C SER A 216 24.19 -18.27 4.86
N HIS A 217 23.23 -17.70 4.13
CA HIS A 217 23.45 -16.45 3.40
C HIS A 217 23.71 -15.27 4.34
N PHE A 218 23.15 -15.29 5.55
CA PHE A 218 23.50 -14.37 6.64
C PHE A 218 24.33 -15.09 7.69
N ASP A 219 24.91 -14.32 8.62
CA ASP A 219 25.52 -14.91 9.81
C ASP A 219 24.47 -15.54 10.74
N SER A 220 24.94 -16.13 11.84
CA SER A 220 24.08 -16.76 12.85
C SER A 220 23.52 -15.78 13.89
N GLU A 221 23.72 -14.47 13.73
CA GLU A 221 23.27 -13.46 14.68
C GLU A 221 21.81 -13.10 14.42
N LEU A 222 20.90 -13.67 15.21
CA LEU A 222 19.47 -13.45 15.04
C LEU A 222 18.99 -12.07 15.53
N TYR A 223 19.77 -11.38 16.36
CA TYR A 223 19.38 -10.12 16.97
C TYR A 223 20.58 -9.21 17.13
N ALA A 224 20.43 -7.93 16.78
CA ALA A 224 21.48 -6.95 17.03
C ALA A 224 21.90 -6.95 18.51
N PRO A 225 23.20 -6.89 18.84
CA PRO A 225 23.67 -7.20 20.19
C PRO A 225 23.21 -6.17 21.22
N SER A 226 23.02 -4.92 20.76
CA SER A 226 22.57 -3.78 21.56
C SER A 226 21.07 -3.77 21.83
N TRP A 227 20.27 -4.63 21.17
CA TRP A 227 18.82 -4.65 21.41
C TRP A 227 18.52 -5.27 22.77
N PRO A 228 17.76 -4.59 23.64
CA PRO A 228 17.33 -5.18 24.89
C PRO A 228 16.24 -6.23 24.64
N ILE A 229 16.00 -7.12 25.62
CA ILE A 229 15.14 -8.30 25.44
C ILE A 229 13.71 -7.92 25.07
N GLU A 230 13.18 -6.85 25.67
CA GLU A 230 11.85 -6.34 25.37
C GLU A 230 11.73 -5.92 23.90
N PHE A 231 12.79 -5.34 23.33
CA PHE A 231 12.77 -4.95 21.93
C PHE A 231 12.80 -6.19 21.02
N ARG A 232 13.67 -7.16 21.33
CA ARG A 232 13.76 -8.42 20.57
C ARG A 232 12.44 -9.16 20.54
N ALA A 233 11.76 -9.25 21.68
CA ALA A 233 10.54 -10.04 21.84
C ALA A 233 9.30 -9.40 21.21
N ILE A 234 9.17 -8.07 21.22
CA ILE A 234 7.90 -7.40 20.85
C ILE A 234 7.97 -6.55 19.57
N GLN A 235 9.17 -6.19 19.09
CA GLN A 235 9.33 -5.25 17.97
C GLN A 235 10.32 -5.73 16.91
N GLY A 236 11.45 -6.29 17.33
CA GLY A 236 12.56 -6.61 16.44
C GLY A 236 12.38 -7.93 15.69
N GLY A 237 11.91 -8.97 16.38
CA GLY A 237 11.92 -10.33 15.85
C GLY A 237 13.34 -10.84 15.53
N PRO A 238 13.50 -12.12 15.20
CA PRO A 238 14.77 -12.64 14.71
C PRO A 238 15.02 -12.21 13.26
N ILE A 239 16.29 -11.96 12.92
CA ILE A 239 16.76 -11.72 11.55
C ILE A 239 17.47 -12.99 11.06
N SER A 240 17.06 -13.50 9.90
CA SER A 240 17.61 -14.72 9.31
C SER A 240 17.48 -14.65 7.79
N ALA A 241 18.41 -15.27 7.07
CA ALA A 241 18.27 -15.40 5.62
C ALA A 241 17.10 -16.32 5.21
N LEU A 242 16.73 -17.24 6.10
CA LEU A 242 15.52 -18.04 5.99
C LEU A 242 14.59 -17.70 7.15
N LEU A 243 13.69 -16.76 6.92
CA LEU A 243 12.65 -16.35 7.86
C LEU A 243 11.29 -16.65 7.22
N VAL A 244 10.40 -17.30 7.97
CA VAL A 244 9.03 -17.60 7.53
C VAL A 244 8.07 -16.95 8.50
N ASN A 245 6.98 -16.34 8.00
CA ASN A 245 5.88 -15.83 8.83
C ASN A 245 6.30 -14.76 9.85
N ASP A 246 7.23 -13.85 9.50
CA ASP A 246 7.85 -12.90 10.45
C ASP A 246 8.51 -13.58 11.68
N GLY A 247 8.83 -14.87 11.59
CA GLY A 247 9.33 -15.66 12.71
C GLY A 247 8.26 -16.15 13.69
N LEU A 248 6.97 -15.97 13.37
CA LEU A 248 5.87 -16.45 14.19
C LEU A 248 5.59 -17.94 13.96
N VAL A 249 5.34 -18.66 15.05
CA VAL A 249 5.01 -20.08 15.05
C VAL A 249 3.50 -20.28 15.21
N PHE A 250 2.95 -21.29 14.53
CA PHE A 250 1.55 -21.62 14.63
C PHE A 250 1.17 -21.96 16.08
N GLY A 251 0.13 -21.33 16.61
CA GLY A 251 -0.37 -21.58 17.97
C GLY A 251 0.33 -20.79 19.07
N ASP A 252 1.34 -19.98 18.74
CA ASP A 252 1.93 -19.05 19.69
C ASP A 252 0.95 -17.90 19.94
N SER A 253 0.46 -17.79 21.18
CA SER A 253 -0.34 -16.66 21.62
C SER A 253 0.62 -15.61 22.17
N SER A 254 0.88 -14.58 21.37
CA SER A 254 1.54 -13.33 21.80
C SER A 254 0.86 -12.73 23.04
#